data_AF-A0A1G9AJB0-F1
#
_entry.id   AF-A0A1G9AJB0-F1
#
_cell.length_a   1.000
_cell.length_b   1.000
_cell.length_c   1.000
_cell.angle_alpha   90.00
_cell.angle_beta   90.00
_cell.angle_gamma   90.00
#
_symmetry.space_group_name_H-M   'P 1'
#
loop_
_entity.id
_entity.type
_entity.pdbx_description
1 polymer ?
#
loop_
_entity_poly.entity_id
_entity_poly.type
_entity_poly.pdbx_seq_one_letter_code
_entity_poly.pdbx_strand_id
1 'polypeptide(L)' 'MMILWSCSMWAYVKRFDGKTEEREFPAGVNIEIGDILEDGSVVIDVSYPDEADDYTDSYDLDPLEAYDD' A
#
# COMPACT_ATOMS: atom_id res chain seq x y z
N MET A 1 2.36 -23.93 20.00
CA MET A 1 3.20 -23.02 19.21
C MET A 1 2.28 -21.92 18.67
N MET A 2 2.12 -20.83 19.42
CA MET A 2 1.28 -19.71 18.98
C MET A 2 2.09 -18.90 17.98
N ILE A 3 1.67 -18.96 16.71
CA ILE A 3 2.21 -18.09 15.67
C ILE A 3 1.64 -16.69 16.00
N LEU A 4 2.37 -15.92 16.80
CA LEU A 4 2.16 -14.47 16.87
C LEU A 4 2.57 -13.96 15.50
N TRP A 5 1.61 -13.87 14.57
CA TRP A 5 1.79 -13.00 13.42
C TRP A 5 2.12 -11.63 13.99
N SER A 6 3.37 -11.18 13.85
CA SER A 6 3.71 -9.78 14.04
C SER A 6 2.88 -9.03 13.01
N CYS A 7 1.72 -8.54 13.42
CA CYS A 7 0.89 -7.69 12.58
C CYS A 7 1.61 -6.34 12.46
N SER A 8 2.61 -6.27 11.59
CA SER A 8 3.20 -5.01 11.16
C SER A 8 2.16 -4.26 10.32
N MET A 9 1.96 -2.98 10.62
CA MET A 9 1.04 -2.12 9.88
C MET A 9 1.85 -1.30 8.89
N TRP A 10 1.35 -1.09 7.69
CA TRP A 10 2.03 -0.30 6.66
C TRP A 10 1.24 0.98 6.41
N ALA A 11 1.93 2.10 6.26
CA ALA A 11 1.32 3.37 5.88
C ALA A 11 2.24 4.15 4.94
N TYR A 12 1.62 4.98 4.10
CA TYR A 12 2.33 5.89 3.22
C TYR A 12 2.70 7.17 3.97
N VAL A 13 3.93 7.62 3.78
CA VAL A 13 4.45 8.83 4.42
C VAL A 13 5.05 9.73 3.35
N LYS A 14 4.76 11.02 3.45
CA LYS A 14 5.32 12.06 2.61
C LYS A 14 6.47 12.73 3.34
N ARG A 15 7.67 12.60 2.80
CA ARG A 15 8.87 13.26 3.32
C ARG A 15 8.83 14.76 3.09
N PHE A 16 9.67 15.48 3.82
CA PHE A 16 9.93 16.90 3.58
C PHE A 16 10.41 17.19 2.14
N ASP A 17 11.14 16.26 1.52
CA ASP A 17 11.58 16.35 0.12
C ASP A 17 10.43 16.22 -0.90
N GLY A 18 9.20 16.02 -0.44
CA GLY A 18 8.00 15.87 -1.27
C GLY A 18 7.78 14.47 -1.83
N LYS A 19 8.72 13.53 -1.61
CA LYS A 19 8.59 12.13 -2.01
C LYS A 19 7.69 11.35 -1.06
N THR A 20 6.91 10.44 -1.61
CA THR A 20 6.11 9.48 -0.83
C THR A 20 6.83 8.14 -0.76
N GLU A 21 6.83 7.50 0.40
CA GLU A 21 7.37 6.16 0.61
C GLU A 21 6.39 5.31 1.45
N GLU A 22 6.40 4.00 1.22
CA GLU A 22 5.72 3.03 2.09
C GLU A 22 6.61 2.74 3.29
N ARG A 23 6.02 2.79 4.49
CA ARG A 23 6.74 2.55 5.73
C ARG A 23 6.02 1.53 6.59
N GLU A 24 6.79 0.55 7.06
CA GLU A 24 6.34 -0.43 8.03
C GLU A 24 6.40 0.14 9.45
N PHE A 25 5.35 -0.08 10.21
CA PHE A 25 5.20 0.27 11.60
C PHE A 25 5.03 -0.98 12.46
N PRO A 26 5.71 -1.04 13.62
CA PRO A 26 5.56 -2.17 14.53
C PRO A 26 4.15 -2.25 15.12
N ALA A 27 3.73 -3.47 15.45
CA ALA A 27 2.45 -3.72 16.09
C ALA A 27 2.32 -2.92 17.40
N GLY A 28 1.25 -2.13 17.53
CA GLY A 28 0.96 -1.33 18.72
C GLY A 28 1.25 0.17 18.58
N VAL A 29 1.72 0.62 17.42
CA VAL A 29 1.76 2.04 17.08
C VAL A 29 0.39 2.45 16.52
N ASN A 30 -0.17 3.53 17.05
CA ASN A 30 -1.36 4.17 16.50
C ASN A 30 -0.91 5.39 15.69
N ILE A 31 -1.22 5.39 14.40
CA ILE A 31 -0.91 6.46 13.45
C ILE A 31 -2.19 6.87 12.74
N GLU A 32 -2.40 8.16 12.58
CA GLU A 32 -3.54 8.74 11.86
C GLU A 32 -3.07 9.49 10.62
N ILE A 33 -3.92 9.57 9.59
CA ILE A 33 -3.61 10.36 8.39
C ILE A 33 -3.47 11.83 8.78
N GLY A 34 -2.34 12.43 8.44
CA GLY A 34 -1.96 13.80 8.84
C GLY A 34 -0.99 13.85 10.02
N ASP A 35 -0.68 12.73 10.67
CA ASP A 35 0.33 12.69 11.73
C ASP A 35 1.73 13.01 11.21
N ILE A 36 2.49 13.76 12.01
CA ILE A 36 3.88 14.09 11.74
C ILE A 36 4.77 13.11 12.52
N LEU A 37 5.56 12.33 11.79
CA LEU A 37 6.51 11.37 12.34
C LEU A 37 7.76 12.06 12.89
N GLU A 38 8.57 11.32 13.65
CA GLU A 38 9.80 11.84 14.27
C GLU A 38 10.81 12.42 13.26
N ASP A 39 10.81 11.93 12.03
CA ASP A 39 11.66 12.44 10.95
C ASP A 39 11.08 13.67 10.21
N GLY A 40 9.90 14.15 10.65
CA GLY A 40 9.18 15.26 10.02
C GLY A 40 8.37 14.85 8.78
N SER A 41 8.32 13.56 8.45
CA SER A 41 7.44 13.03 7.42
C SER A 41 5.98 13.03 7.88
N VAL A 42 5.05 13.22 6.96
CA VAL A 42 3.60 13.27 7.26
C VAL A 42 2.93 12.01 6.75
N VAL A 43 2.14 11.32 7.58
CA VAL A 43 1.35 10.18 7.15
C VAL A 43 0.27 10.68 6.19
N ILE A 44 0.21 10.11 4.98
CA ILE A 44 -0.75 10.50 3.96
C ILE A 44 -1.58 9.31 3.50
N ASP A 45 -2.84 9.60 3.15
CA ASP A 45 -3.61 8.68 2.33
C ASP A 45 -3.16 8.88 0.88
N VAL A 46 -2.66 7.80 0.27
CA VAL A 46 -2.38 7.79 -1.16
C VAL A 46 -3.63 7.23 -1.81
N SER A 47 -4.49 8.11 -2.31
CA SER A 47 -5.41 7.72 -3.35
C SER A 47 -4.54 7.28 -4.53
N TYR A 48 -4.57 5.99 -4.88
CA TYR A 48 -3.97 5.54 -6.12
C TYR A 48 -4.59 6.40 -7.22
N PRO A 49 -3.83 7.26 -7.92
CA PRO A 49 -4.34 7.76 -9.19
C PRO A 49 -4.66 6.51 -10.01
N ASP A 50 -5.78 6.51 -10.73
CA ASP A 50 -6.21 5.46 -11.67
C ASP A 50 -5.14 5.08 -12.75
N GLU A 51 -3.94 5.66 -12.65
CA GLU A 51 -2.74 5.37 -13.42
C GLU A 51 -1.78 4.53 -12.57
N ALA A 52 -2.25 3.38 -12.07
CA ALA A 52 -1.36 2.25 -11.80
C ALA A 52 -0.82 1.72 -13.13
N ASP A 53 0.04 2.50 -13.78
CA ASP A 53 0.91 2.04 -14.86
C ASP A 53 2.03 1.20 -14.24
N ASP A 54 1.69 -0.03 -13.84
CA ASP A 54 2.56 -1.22 -13.91
C ASP A 54 1.83 -2.49 -13.40
N TYR A 55 0.58 -2.70 -13.83
CA TYR A 55 0.04 -4.04 -13.99
C TYR A 55 -0.72 -4.10 -15.32
N THR A 56 0.02 -3.95 -16.43
CA THR A 56 -0.24 -4.82 -17.59
C THR A 56 0.10 -6.24 -17.14
N ASP A 57 -0.78 -6.79 -16.31
CA ASP A 57 -1.00 -8.22 -16.34
C ASP A 57 -1.62 -8.47 -17.71
N SER A 58 -0.75 -8.85 -18.64
CA SER A 58 -1.11 -9.52 -19.89
C SER A 58 -1.79 -10.84 -19.56
N TYR A 59 -2.95 -10.78 -18.91
CA TYR A 59 -3.93 -11.83 -19.01
C TYR A 59 -4.40 -11.79 -20.47
N ASP A 60 -3.85 -12.71 -21.26
CA ASP A 60 -4.49 -13.34 -22.41
C ASP A 60 -5.92 -13.79 -22.03
N LEU A 61 -6.83 -12.84 -21.85
CA LEU A 61 -8.25 -13.10 -21.84
C LEU A 61 -8.65 -13.16 -23.31
N ASP A 62 -8.57 -14.36 -23.89
CA ASP A 62 -9.54 -14.74 -24.91
C ASP A 62 -10.88 -14.95 -24.18
N PRO A 63 -11.83 -14.00 -24.23
CA PRO A 63 -13.03 -14.06 -23.41
C PRO A 63 -14.07 -15.05 -23.96
N LEU A 64 -13.71 -15.93 -24.91
CA LEU A 64 -14.70 -16.60 -25.76
C LEU A 64 -14.65 -18.14 -25.84
N GLU A 65 -13.78 -18.85 -25.12
CA GLU A 65 -13.73 -20.33 -25.18
C GLU A 65 -14.05 -21.06 -23.84
N ALA A 66 -14.90 -20.47 -22.99
CA ALA A 66 -15.37 -21.13 -21.75
C ALA A 66 -16.89 -21.40 -21.72
N TYR A 67 -17.52 -21.62 -22.88
CA TYR A 67 -18.84 -22.26 -22.96
C TYR A 67 -18.79 -23.43 -23.94
N ASP A 68 -18.69 -24.64 -23.38
CA ASP A 68 -18.86 -25.93 -24.04
C ASP A 68 -20.38 -26.22 -24.14
N ASP A 69 -20.91 -26.35 -25.36
CA ASP A 69 -22.18 -27.04 -25.68
C ASP A 69 -22.07 -27.72 -27.07
#